data_AF-A0A7Y0QZG1-F1
#
_entry.id   AF-A0A7Y0QZG1-F1
#
_cell.length_a   1.000
_cell.length_b   1.000
_cell.length_c   1.000
_cell.angle_alpha   90.00
_cell.angle_beta   90.00
_cell.angle_gamma   90.00
#
_symmetry.space_group_name_H-M   'P 1'
#
loop_
_entity.id
_entity.type
_entity.pdbx_description
1 polymer ?
#
loop_
_entity_poly.entity_id
_entity_poly.type
_entity_poly.pdbx_seq_one_letter_code
_entity_poly.pdbx_strand_id
1 'polypeptide(L)'
;MKSMFSEGSVLARPFVMPQVAEQEQTETAFFESVTEGQLLESINRASTIMARQDAAAACVQWVNGGESSIDNLDAMLFGMAGGDDDTELTDGQAALYESLQEAASEFIAQVGQPKEGDMLEALEDPEAADRIFESLERGLDSVDSDEAIAEFAVRESMMLEALKKVIRDGKVTYIKTNRRKRRMSAAQKAALKKARAKAHSSSAKAARKKANRMRDSRGMDK
;
A
#
# COMPACT_ATOMS: atom_id res chain seq x y z
N MET A 1 28.13 -48.60 48.20
CA MET A 1 27.15 -47.93 47.31
C MET A 1 27.86 -46.83 46.54
N LYS A 2 27.95 -46.95 45.22
CA LYS A 2 28.50 -45.92 44.34
C LYS A 2 27.45 -44.83 44.15
N SER A 3 27.82 -43.58 44.42
CA SER A 3 27.03 -42.40 44.10
C SER A 3 27.01 -42.21 42.58
N MET A 4 25.84 -42.38 41.95
CA MET A 4 25.65 -42.18 40.51
C MET A 4 25.49 -40.70 40.11
N PHE A 5 26.05 -39.76 40.88
CA PHE A 5 25.90 -38.32 40.61
C PHE A 5 27.22 -37.53 40.61
N SER A 6 28.39 -38.18 40.63
CA SER A 6 29.69 -37.48 40.51
C SER A 6 30.27 -37.45 39.10
N GLU A 7 29.58 -38.00 38.11
CA GLU A 7 29.96 -37.88 36.70
C GLU A 7 29.01 -36.87 36.05
N GLY A 8 29.53 -35.65 35.87
CA GLY A 8 28.86 -34.61 35.10
C GLY A 8 28.42 -35.15 33.74
N SER A 9 27.18 -34.83 33.37
CA SER A 9 26.52 -35.25 32.15
C SER A 9 27.43 -35.19 30.92
N VAL A 10 27.67 -36.32 30.27
CA VAL A 10 28.42 -36.44 28.99
C VAL A 10 27.53 -36.07 27.78
N LEU A 11 26.73 -35.00 27.91
CA LEU A 11 26.00 -34.46 26.77
C LEU A 11 26.69 -33.17 26.36
N ALA A 12 27.49 -33.24 25.30
CA ALA A 12 27.95 -32.06 24.59
C ALA A 12 26.72 -31.30 24.07
N ARG A 13 26.36 -30.21 24.75
CA ARG A 13 25.62 -29.11 24.14
C ARG A 13 26.66 -28.01 23.93
N PRO A 14 26.82 -27.59 22.69
CA PRO A 14 25.87 -26.60 22.21
C PRO A 14 25.31 -26.99 20.85
N PHE A 15 23.99 -27.06 20.75
CA PHE A 15 23.37 -26.66 19.49
C PHE A 15 23.65 -25.16 19.36
N VAL A 16 24.76 -24.83 18.69
CA VAL A 16 24.98 -23.48 18.18
C VAL A 16 23.95 -23.33 17.08
N MET A 17 22.92 -22.51 17.31
CA MET A 17 22.10 -22.07 16.19
C MET A 17 23.05 -21.53 15.15
N PRO A 18 23.00 -21.98 13.87
CA PRO A 18 23.73 -21.27 12.84
C PRO A 18 23.27 -19.83 12.96
N GLN A 19 24.18 -18.94 13.34
CA GLN A 19 23.96 -17.53 13.16
C GLN A 19 23.90 -17.40 11.65
N VAL A 20 22.68 -17.37 11.12
CA VAL A 20 22.44 -16.94 9.76
C VAL A 20 23.05 -15.56 9.77
N ALA A 21 24.24 -15.43 9.19
CA ALA A 21 24.84 -14.14 8.96
C ALA A 21 23.72 -13.29 8.37
N GLU A 22 23.33 -12.23 9.06
CA GLU A 22 22.50 -11.20 8.45
C GLU A 22 23.32 -10.77 7.25
N GLN A 23 22.96 -11.31 6.08
CA GLN A 23 23.55 -10.89 4.84
C GLN A 23 23.16 -9.43 4.77
N GLU A 24 24.13 -8.55 5.06
CA GLU A 24 24.00 -7.14 4.78
C GLU A 24 23.53 -7.07 3.33
N GLN A 25 22.25 -6.77 3.16
CA GLN A 25 21.67 -6.54 1.86
C GLN A 25 22.33 -5.25 1.40
N THR A 26 23.40 -5.36 0.64
CA THR A 26 24.00 -4.21 -0.01
C THR A 26 22.91 -3.60 -0.89
N GLU A 27 22.80 -2.27 -0.92
CA GLU A 27 21.84 -1.57 -1.78
C GLU A 27 21.91 -2.09 -3.22
N THR A 28 23.11 -2.46 -3.67
CA THR A 28 23.38 -3.10 -4.96
C THR A 28 22.59 -4.40 -5.16
N ALA A 29 22.59 -5.33 -4.19
CA ALA A 29 21.85 -6.58 -4.29
C ALA A 29 20.32 -6.37 -4.23
N PHE A 30 19.86 -5.30 -3.57
CA PHE A 30 18.46 -4.90 -3.59
C PHE A 30 18.05 -4.41 -4.99
N PHE A 31 18.76 -3.42 -5.56
CA PHE A 31 18.45 -2.87 -6.88
C PHE A 31 18.60 -3.89 -8.02
N GLU A 32 19.58 -4.79 -7.96
CA GLU A 32 19.73 -5.89 -8.94
C GLU A 32 18.56 -6.89 -8.90
N SER A 33 17.86 -6.99 -7.77
CA SER A 33 16.73 -7.91 -7.58
C SER A 33 15.37 -7.32 -7.91
N VAL A 34 15.28 -5.98 -8.07
CA VAL A 34 14.05 -5.26 -8.44
C VAL A 34 13.84 -5.42 -9.94
N THR A 35 12.66 -5.90 -10.33
CA THR A 35 12.30 -5.94 -11.76
C THR A 35 11.92 -4.55 -12.27
N GLU A 36 12.09 -4.29 -13.56
CA GLU A 36 11.66 -3.04 -14.19
C GLU A 36 10.18 -2.71 -13.89
N GLY A 37 9.30 -3.71 -13.91
CA GLY A 37 7.89 -3.53 -13.54
C GLY A 37 7.68 -3.10 -12.09
N GLN A 38 8.48 -3.62 -11.15
CA GLN A 38 8.44 -3.19 -9.74
C GLN A 38 8.98 -1.77 -9.56
N LEU A 39 10.00 -1.40 -10.33
CA LEU A 39 10.53 -0.04 -10.33
C LEU A 39 9.47 0.94 -10.86
N LEU A 40 8.85 0.66 -12.00
CA LEU A 40 7.79 1.49 -12.57
C LEU A 40 6.57 1.59 -11.64
N GLU A 41 6.15 0.50 -11.01
CA GLU A 41 5.09 0.52 -10.00
C GLU A 41 5.45 1.44 -8.82
N SER A 42 6.69 1.37 -8.34
CA SER A 42 7.17 2.23 -7.24
C SER A 42 7.24 3.71 -7.63
N ILE A 43 7.64 4.02 -8.87
CA ILE A 43 7.69 5.38 -9.40
C ILE A 43 6.27 5.94 -9.52
N ASN A 44 5.34 5.17 -10.10
CA ASN A 44 3.94 5.58 -10.20
C ASN A 44 3.35 5.84 -8.82
N ARG A 45 3.61 4.96 -7.85
CA ARG A 45 3.17 5.15 -6.47
C ARG A 45 3.72 6.45 -5.86
N ALA A 46 5.02 6.69 -6.00
CA ALA A 46 5.65 7.91 -5.48
C ALA A 46 5.03 9.14 -6.14
N SER A 47 4.81 9.10 -7.46
CA SER A 47 4.14 10.16 -8.21
C SER A 47 2.73 10.45 -7.70
N THR A 48 1.92 9.41 -7.45
CA THR A 48 0.56 9.58 -6.89
C THR A 48 0.59 10.19 -5.50
N ILE A 49 1.51 9.74 -4.62
CA ILE A 49 1.66 10.31 -3.28
C ILE A 49 2.01 11.80 -3.37
N MET A 50 2.95 12.16 -4.25
CA MET A 50 3.35 13.56 -4.45
C MET A 50 2.20 14.42 -4.95
N ALA A 51 1.50 13.99 -6.01
CA ALA A 51 0.36 14.74 -6.55
C ALA A 51 -0.76 14.97 -5.52
N ARG A 52 -1.06 13.95 -4.69
CA ARG A 52 -2.05 14.07 -3.60
C ARG A 52 -1.58 15.00 -2.49
N GLN A 53 -0.30 14.94 -2.12
CA GLN A 53 0.29 15.83 -1.14
C GLN A 53 0.22 17.29 -1.61
N ASP A 54 0.58 17.51 -2.87
CA ASP A 54 0.59 18.80 -3.55
C ASP A 54 -0.82 19.41 -3.61
N ALA A 55 -1.83 18.63 -4.04
CA ALA A 55 -3.22 19.08 -4.06
C ALA A 55 -3.76 19.41 -2.65
N ALA A 56 -3.46 18.57 -1.65
CA ALA A 56 -3.87 18.84 -0.27
C ALA A 56 -3.21 20.11 0.30
N ALA A 57 -1.92 20.31 0.01
CA ALA A 57 -1.21 21.53 0.41
C ALA A 57 -1.81 22.77 -0.27
N ALA A 58 -2.22 22.68 -1.54
CA ALA A 58 -2.90 23.77 -2.23
C ALA A 58 -4.24 24.11 -1.55
N CYS A 59 -5.05 23.12 -1.16
CA CYS A 59 -6.30 23.35 -0.42
C CYS A 59 -6.06 24.04 0.94
N VAL A 60 -5.05 23.61 1.70
CA VAL A 60 -4.69 24.25 2.97
C VAL A 60 -4.21 25.68 2.75
N GLN A 61 -3.38 25.90 1.74
CA GLN A 61 -2.87 27.23 1.40
C GLN A 61 -3.99 28.15 0.89
N TRP A 62 -4.97 27.64 0.16
CA TRP A 62 -6.16 28.37 -0.25
C TRP A 62 -6.94 28.89 0.96
N VAL A 63 -7.21 28.04 1.95
CA VAL A 63 -7.85 28.43 3.21
C VAL A 63 -7.02 29.47 3.97
N ASN A 64 -5.71 29.25 4.11
CA ASN A 64 -4.82 30.20 4.77
C ASN A 64 -4.71 31.54 4.04
N GLY A 65 -4.96 31.56 2.73
CA GLY A 65 -5.04 32.77 1.92
C GLY A 65 -6.25 33.64 2.24
N GLY A 66 -7.31 33.06 2.82
CA GLY A 66 -8.50 33.79 3.26
C GLY A 66 -9.44 34.24 2.13
N GLU A 67 -9.23 33.75 0.90
CA GLU A 67 -10.02 34.15 -0.27
C GLU A 67 -10.80 32.96 -0.83
N SER A 68 -12.10 32.94 -0.56
CA SER A 68 -13.02 31.81 -0.82
C SER A 68 -13.36 31.55 -2.28
N SER A 69 -12.83 32.33 -3.22
CA SER A 69 -13.03 32.09 -4.64
C SER A 69 -12.42 30.76 -5.06
N ILE A 70 -13.23 29.90 -5.70
CA ILE A 70 -12.76 28.62 -6.24
C ILE A 70 -11.73 28.83 -7.36
N ASP A 71 -11.80 29.96 -8.07
CA ASP A 71 -10.85 30.32 -9.12
C ASP A 71 -9.42 30.46 -8.58
N ASN A 72 -9.25 30.84 -7.31
CA ASN A 72 -7.93 30.92 -6.70
C ASN A 72 -7.34 29.54 -6.43
N LEU A 73 -8.15 28.61 -5.94
CA LEU A 73 -7.73 27.22 -5.80
C LEU A 73 -7.40 26.63 -7.18
N ASP A 74 -8.26 26.86 -8.17
CA ASP A 74 -8.08 26.38 -9.55
C ASP A 74 -6.78 26.91 -10.16
N ALA A 75 -6.51 28.22 -10.03
CA ALA A 75 -5.27 28.85 -10.49
C ALA A 75 -4.02 28.27 -9.81
N MET A 76 -4.09 27.95 -8.52
CA MET A 76 -2.99 27.28 -7.82
C MET A 76 -2.72 25.89 -8.42
N LEU A 77 -3.76 25.09 -8.62
CA LEU A 77 -3.62 23.75 -9.22
C LEU A 77 -3.12 23.83 -10.67
N PHE A 78 -3.59 24.82 -11.44
CA PHE A 78 -3.18 25.08 -12.82
C PHE A 78 -1.69 25.41 -12.89
N GLY A 79 -1.21 26.31 -12.02
CA GLY A 79 0.21 26.66 -11.92
C GLY A 79 1.08 25.46 -11.49
N MET A 80 0.58 24.60 -10.60
CA MET A 80 1.28 23.37 -10.20
C MET A 80 1.41 22.35 -11.32
N ALA A 81 0.44 22.30 -12.23
CA ALA A 81 0.53 21.50 -13.46
C ALA A 81 1.49 22.12 -14.51
N GLY A 82 2.08 23.29 -14.22
CA GLY A 82 2.94 24.04 -15.13
C GLY A 82 2.15 24.86 -16.15
N GLY A 83 0.90 25.19 -15.85
CA GLY A 83 0.11 26.15 -16.61
C GLY A 83 0.69 27.56 -16.52
N ASP A 84 0.55 28.28 -17.62
CA ASP A 84 0.93 29.69 -17.76
C ASP A 84 -0.19 30.39 -18.54
N ASP A 85 -0.53 31.62 -18.14
CA ASP A 85 -1.78 32.31 -18.49
C ASP A 85 -2.02 32.48 -20.00
N ASP A 86 -0.96 32.35 -20.81
CA ASP A 86 -0.98 32.53 -22.27
C ASP A 86 -0.67 31.24 -23.07
N THR A 87 -0.59 30.07 -22.42
CA THR A 87 -0.26 28.81 -23.10
C THR A 87 -1.25 27.69 -22.79
N GLU A 88 -1.68 27.00 -23.84
CA GLU A 88 -2.45 25.77 -23.68
C GLU A 88 -1.58 24.70 -23.01
N LEU A 89 -2.16 23.97 -22.06
CA LEU A 89 -1.50 22.84 -21.43
C LEU A 89 -1.19 21.76 -22.46
N THR A 90 0.00 21.18 -22.37
CA THR A 90 0.29 19.93 -23.09
C THR A 90 -0.53 18.78 -22.51
N ASP A 91 -0.75 17.70 -23.27
CA ASP A 91 -1.52 16.52 -22.83
C ASP A 91 -1.07 15.98 -21.45
N GLY A 92 0.23 15.99 -21.17
CA GLY A 92 0.79 15.55 -19.89
C GLY A 92 0.48 16.50 -18.74
N GLN A 93 0.48 17.81 -19.01
CA GLN A 93 0.14 18.83 -18.02
C GLN A 93 -1.36 18.86 -17.76
N ALA A 94 -2.19 18.72 -18.80
CA ALA A 94 -3.64 18.60 -18.65
C ALA A 94 -4.02 17.38 -17.80
N ALA A 95 -3.39 16.22 -18.04
CA ALA A 95 -3.62 15.03 -17.22
C ALA A 95 -3.18 15.22 -15.76
N LEU A 96 -2.06 15.91 -15.52
CA LEU A 96 -1.63 16.25 -14.16
C LEU A 96 -2.63 17.20 -13.50
N TYR A 97 -3.07 18.22 -14.22
CA TYR A 97 -4.06 19.18 -13.74
C TYR A 97 -5.38 18.52 -13.32
N GLU A 98 -5.94 17.66 -14.17
CA GLU A 98 -7.14 16.89 -13.86
C GLU A 98 -6.94 16.02 -12.60
N SER A 99 -5.77 15.38 -12.46
CA SER A 99 -5.46 14.57 -11.28
C SER A 99 -5.34 15.40 -9.99
N LEU A 100 -4.83 16.63 -10.10
CA LEU A 100 -4.73 17.57 -8.98
C LEU A 100 -6.11 18.08 -8.55
N GLN A 101 -6.98 18.39 -9.51
CA GLN A 101 -8.38 18.78 -9.24
C GLN A 101 -9.15 17.64 -8.55
N GLU A 102 -9.01 16.40 -9.03
CA GLU A 102 -9.63 15.23 -8.39
C GLU A 102 -9.14 15.06 -6.95
N ALA A 103 -7.81 15.08 -6.73
CA ALA A 103 -7.22 14.95 -5.41
C ALA A 103 -7.62 16.09 -4.46
N ALA A 104 -7.68 17.33 -4.94
CA ALA A 104 -8.15 18.48 -4.16
C ALA A 104 -9.60 18.29 -3.70
N SER A 105 -10.48 17.87 -4.61
CA SER A 105 -11.88 17.59 -4.29
C SER A 105 -12.03 16.47 -3.24
N GLU A 106 -11.21 15.42 -3.33
CA GLU A 106 -11.22 14.32 -2.35
C GLU A 106 -10.72 14.79 -0.98
N PHE A 107 -9.68 15.63 -0.94
CA PHE A 107 -9.17 16.20 0.30
C PHE A 107 -10.22 17.09 0.99
N ILE A 108 -10.88 17.98 0.22
CA ILE A 108 -12.00 18.81 0.69
C ILE A 108 -13.13 17.92 1.23
N ALA A 109 -13.51 16.87 0.52
CA ALA A 109 -14.55 15.94 0.96
C ALA A 109 -14.16 15.21 2.25
N GLN A 110 -12.89 14.83 2.41
CA GLN A 110 -12.40 14.12 3.58
C GLN A 110 -12.32 15.02 4.83
N VAL A 111 -11.75 16.22 4.68
CA VAL A 111 -11.46 17.13 5.80
C VAL A 111 -12.61 18.08 6.07
N GLY A 112 -13.08 18.78 5.03
CA GLY A 112 -14.12 19.81 5.15
C GLY A 112 -15.54 19.24 5.24
N GLN A 113 -15.79 18.09 4.60
CA GLN A 113 -17.11 17.45 4.54
C GLN A 113 -18.21 18.45 4.13
N PRO A 114 -18.07 19.11 2.96
CA PRO A 114 -19.06 20.08 2.48
C PRO A 114 -20.42 19.40 2.29
N LYS A 115 -21.47 20.21 2.23
CA LYS A 115 -22.82 19.69 1.99
C LYS A 115 -22.89 19.01 0.62
N GLU A 116 -23.69 17.95 0.53
CA GLU A 116 -23.93 17.26 -0.72
C GLU A 116 -24.43 18.23 -1.80
N GLY A 117 -23.78 18.24 -2.96
CA GLY A 117 -24.09 19.13 -4.08
C GLY A 117 -23.22 20.39 -4.15
N ASP A 118 -22.70 20.91 -3.04
CA ASP A 118 -21.93 22.18 -3.05
C ASP A 118 -20.72 22.09 -4.00
N MET A 119 -20.03 20.95 -4.03
CA MET A 119 -18.85 20.75 -4.89
C MET A 119 -19.17 20.73 -6.38
N LEU A 120 -20.40 20.36 -6.76
CA LEU A 120 -20.87 20.42 -8.14
C LEU A 120 -21.36 21.83 -8.51
N GLU A 121 -21.92 22.54 -7.54
CA GLU A 121 -22.48 23.88 -7.72
C GLU A 121 -21.41 24.97 -7.68
N ALA A 122 -20.23 24.72 -7.09
CA ALA A 122 -19.16 25.71 -6.88
C ALA A 122 -18.68 26.45 -8.14
N LEU A 123 -18.78 25.83 -9.32
CA LEU A 123 -18.39 26.45 -10.59
C LEU A 123 -19.45 27.45 -11.12
N GLU A 124 -20.69 27.34 -10.66
CA GLU A 124 -21.83 28.13 -11.13
C GLU A 124 -22.38 29.07 -10.03
N ASP A 125 -22.20 28.71 -8.76
CA ASP A 125 -22.67 29.42 -7.58
C ASP A 125 -21.50 29.82 -6.67
N PRO A 126 -21.12 31.12 -6.63
CA PRO A 126 -20.09 31.62 -5.73
C PRO A 126 -20.41 31.34 -4.25
N GLU A 127 -21.70 31.30 -3.86
CA GLU A 127 -22.06 30.98 -2.47
C GLU A 127 -21.75 29.51 -2.12
N ALA A 128 -21.72 28.61 -3.10
CA ALA A 128 -21.32 27.22 -2.89
C ALA A 128 -19.80 27.12 -2.64
N ALA A 129 -18.99 27.92 -3.34
CA ALA A 129 -17.56 28.04 -3.07
C ALA A 129 -17.28 28.54 -1.65
N ASP A 130 -18.01 29.56 -1.20
CA ASP A 130 -17.94 30.05 0.19
C ASP A 130 -18.26 28.95 1.21
N ARG A 131 -19.33 28.18 0.99
CA ARG A 131 -19.70 27.06 1.88
C ARG A 131 -18.62 25.98 1.93
N ILE A 132 -18.01 25.66 0.80
CA ILE A 132 -16.89 24.70 0.73
C ILE A 132 -15.70 25.22 1.51
N PHE A 133 -15.34 26.48 1.28
CA PHE A 133 -14.24 27.15 1.98
C PHE A 133 -14.43 27.10 3.50
N GLU A 134 -15.59 27.56 3.99
CA GLU A 134 -15.93 27.54 5.42
C GLU A 134 -15.94 26.13 6.01
N SER A 135 -16.37 25.13 5.22
CA SER A 135 -16.37 23.73 5.64
C SER A 135 -14.95 23.21 5.83
N LEU A 136 -14.05 23.51 4.88
CA LEU A 136 -12.66 23.10 4.93
C LEU A 136 -11.91 23.83 6.05
N GLU A 137 -12.13 25.14 6.19
CA GLU A 137 -11.56 25.96 7.29
C GLU A 137 -11.91 25.35 8.64
N ARG A 138 -13.19 25.05 8.89
CA ARG A 138 -13.65 24.39 10.11
C ARG A 138 -13.05 23.00 10.29
N GLY A 139 -12.89 22.25 9.19
CA GLY A 139 -12.25 20.94 9.20
C GLY A 139 -10.80 21.03 9.66
N LEU A 140 -10.04 21.97 9.08
CA LEU A 140 -8.64 22.21 9.37
C LEU A 140 -8.41 22.77 10.78
N ASP A 141 -9.32 23.58 11.32
CA ASP A 141 -9.25 24.04 12.72
C ASP A 141 -9.25 22.89 13.75
N SER A 142 -9.77 21.72 13.37
CA SER A 142 -9.90 20.55 14.25
C SER A 142 -8.73 19.57 14.18
N VAL A 143 -7.80 19.76 13.24
CA VAL A 143 -6.70 18.83 12.96
C VAL A 143 -5.38 19.57 12.73
N ASP A 144 -4.26 18.86 12.87
CA ASP A 144 -2.99 19.38 12.38
C ASP A 144 -2.99 19.29 10.84
N SER A 145 -2.81 20.43 10.17
CA SER A 145 -2.84 20.51 8.70
C SER A 145 -1.71 19.68 8.06
N ASP A 146 -0.53 19.64 8.67
CA ASP A 146 0.60 18.86 8.14
C ASP A 146 0.32 17.35 8.26
N GLU A 147 -0.30 16.93 9.37
CA GLU A 147 -0.73 15.55 9.58
C GLU A 147 -1.84 15.16 8.61
N ALA A 148 -2.82 16.04 8.39
CA ALA A 148 -3.92 15.81 7.46
C ALA A 148 -3.42 15.65 6.01
N ILE A 149 -2.48 16.49 5.58
CA ILE A 149 -1.83 16.39 4.26
C ILE A 149 -1.08 15.05 4.14
N ALA A 150 -0.26 14.70 5.14
CA ALA A 150 0.53 13.47 5.11
C ALA A 150 -0.34 12.21 5.11
N GLU A 151 -1.41 12.18 5.93
CA GLU A 151 -2.36 11.07 5.95
C GLU A 151 -3.04 10.92 4.60
N PHE A 152 -3.54 12.01 4.02
CA PHE A 152 -4.23 12.01 2.73
C PHE A 152 -3.34 11.53 1.58
N ALA A 153 -2.08 11.99 1.54
CA ALA A 153 -1.12 11.64 0.51
C ALA A 153 -0.86 10.13 0.45
N VAL A 154 -0.78 9.48 1.62
CA VAL A 154 -0.43 8.05 1.72
C VAL A 154 -1.67 7.14 1.73
N ARG A 155 -2.86 7.63 2.10
CA ARG A 155 -4.08 6.85 2.29
C ARG A 155 -4.46 5.97 1.10
N GLU A 156 -4.57 6.53 -0.11
CA GLU A 156 -4.93 5.77 -1.31
C GLU A 156 -3.91 4.66 -1.58
N SER A 157 -2.64 5.02 -1.51
CA SER A 157 -1.52 4.11 -1.72
C SER A 157 -1.54 2.94 -0.73
N MET A 158 -1.97 3.16 0.52
CA MET A 158 -2.15 2.12 1.54
C MET A 158 -3.40 1.26 1.31
N MET A 159 -4.50 1.85 0.81
CA MET A 159 -5.72 1.11 0.49
C MET A 159 -5.50 0.13 -0.67
N LEU A 160 -4.69 0.54 -1.66
CA LEU A 160 -4.31 -0.28 -2.80
C LEU A 160 -3.22 -1.31 -2.44
N GLU A 161 -2.40 -1.04 -1.42
CA GLU A 161 -1.40 -1.95 -0.87
C GLU A 161 -1.98 -3.07 0.00
N ALA A 162 -2.72 -3.97 -0.64
CA ALA A 162 -2.95 -5.29 -0.07
C ALA A 162 -1.68 -6.17 -0.18
N LEU A 163 -0.47 -5.68 0.09
CA LEU A 163 0.79 -6.43 -0.05
C LEU A 163 1.66 -6.30 1.21
N LYS A 164 1.76 -7.35 2.02
CA LYS A 164 2.69 -7.44 3.16
C LYS A 164 4.06 -7.92 2.69
N LYS A 165 5.11 -7.16 3.01
CA LYS A 165 6.51 -7.56 2.84
C LYS A 165 6.84 -8.75 3.77
N VAL A 166 7.44 -9.81 3.25
CA VAL A 166 7.85 -11.02 3.98
C VAL A 166 9.13 -11.61 3.39
N ILE A 167 10.01 -12.11 4.25
CA ILE A 167 11.21 -12.82 3.80
C ILE A 167 10.86 -14.31 3.64
N ARG A 168 11.08 -14.86 2.45
CA ARG A 168 11.00 -16.29 2.16
C ARG A 168 12.26 -16.72 1.44
N ASP A 169 12.90 -17.77 1.94
CA ASP A 169 14.11 -18.34 1.33
C ASP A 169 15.22 -17.30 1.10
N GLY A 170 15.37 -16.37 2.06
CA GLY A 170 16.39 -15.30 1.99
C GLY A 170 16.07 -14.14 1.04
N LYS A 171 14.92 -14.17 0.34
CA LYS A 171 14.50 -13.11 -0.59
C LYS A 171 13.32 -12.33 -0.02
N VAL A 172 13.31 -11.02 -0.24
CA VAL A 172 12.17 -10.17 0.07
C VAL A 172 11.05 -10.48 -0.94
N THR A 173 9.89 -10.89 -0.43
CA THR A 173 8.71 -11.23 -1.23
C THR A 173 7.48 -10.51 -0.68
N TYR A 174 6.61 -10.03 -1.55
CA TYR A 174 5.35 -9.39 -1.15
C TYR A 174 4.21 -10.41 -1.19
N ILE A 175 3.47 -10.59 -0.09
CA ILE A 175 2.29 -11.46 -0.02
C ILE A 175 1.01 -10.62 -0.01
N LYS A 176 -0.04 -11.07 -0.71
CA LYS A 176 -1.31 -10.35 -0.69
C LYS A 176 -2.00 -10.44 0.67
N THR A 177 -2.18 -9.31 1.34
CA THR A 177 -2.85 -9.19 2.65
C THR A 177 -4.31 -8.80 2.45
N ASN A 178 -5.07 -9.64 1.75
CA ASN A 178 -6.53 -9.60 1.82
C ASN A 178 -7.09 -10.95 1.38
N ARG A 179 -7.21 -11.89 2.35
CA ARG A 179 -8.01 -13.10 2.13
C ARG A 179 -9.38 -12.86 2.74
N ARG A 180 -10.38 -12.53 1.91
CA ARG A 180 -11.79 -12.52 2.32
C ARG A 180 -12.09 -13.76 3.18
N LYS A 181 -12.66 -13.58 4.38
CA LYS A 181 -13.10 -14.71 5.21
C LYS A 181 -14.13 -15.51 4.41
N ARG A 182 -13.74 -16.66 3.85
CA ARG A 182 -14.68 -17.53 3.12
C ARG A 182 -15.73 -18.03 4.11
N ARG A 183 -16.97 -17.56 3.97
CA ARG A 183 -18.13 -18.14 4.67
C ARG A 183 -18.42 -19.49 4.01
N MET A 184 -17.98 -20.57 4.65
CA MET A 184 -18.23 -21.94 4.20
C MET A 184 -19.35 -22.55 5.05
N SER A 185 -20.30 -23.23 4.39
CA SER A 185 -21.29 -24.04 5.09
C SER A 185 -20.64 -25.23 5.80
N ALA A 186 -21.31 -25.80 6.80
CA ALA A 186 -20.79 -26.96 7.54
C ALA A 186 -20.49 -28.15 6.59
N ALA A 187 -21.35 -28.37 5.59
CA ALA A 187 -21.16 -29.39 4.57
C ALA A 187 -19.89 -29.16 3.74
N GLN A 188 -19.63 -27.92 3.31
CA GLN A 188 -18.42 -27.56 2.57
C GLN A 188 -17.15 -27.73 3.41
N LYS A 189 -17.20 -27.37 4.70
CA LYS A 189 -16.09 -27.59 5.65
C LYS A 189 -15.80 -29.08 5.83
N ALA A 190 -16.84 -29.91 5.97
CA ALA A 190 -16.70 -31.35 6.10
C ALA A 190 -16.14 -32.00 4.82
N ALA A 191 -16.62 -31.58 3.65
CA ALA A 191 -16.11 -32.03 2.36
C ALA A 191 -14.62 -31.67 2.18
N LEU A 192 -14.22 -30.44 2.50
CA LEU A 192 -12.82 -30.02 2.49
C LEU A 192 -11.97 -30.79 3.51
N LYS A 193 -12.49 -31.04 4.71
CA LYS A 193 -11.80 -31.84 5.72
C LYS A 193 -11.57 -33.27 5.23
N LYS A 194 -12.58 -33.89 4.61
CA LYS A 194 -12.50 -35.24 4.02
C LYS A 194 -11.52 -35.28 2.85
N ALA A 195 -11.59 -34.30 1.95
CA ALA A 195 -10.67 -34.17 0.82
C ALA A 195 -9.22 -34.00 1.28
N ARG A 196 -8.98 -33.13 2.28
CA ARG A 196 -7.64 -32.93 2.88
C ARG A 196 -7.13 -34.19 3.58
N ALA A 197 -7.98 -34.87 4.34
CA ALA A 197 -7.59 -36.12 5.00
C ALA A 197 -7.21 -37.20 3.98
N LYS A 198 -7.97 -37.33 2.88
CA LYS A 198 -7.66 -38.25 1.77
C LYS A 198 -6.40 -37.84 1.01
N ALA A 199 -6.20 -36.54 0.81
CA ALA A 199 -5.03 -36.01 0.13
C ALA A 199 -3.77 -36.08 1.01
N HIS A 200 -3.84 -36.01 2.33
CA HIS A 200 -2.68 -35.93 3.23
C HIS A 200 -2.51 -37.16 4.13
N SER A 201 -3.10 -38.30 3.77
CA SER A 201 -2.86 -39.57 4.46
C SER A 201 -1.39 -40.00 4.37
N SER A 202 -0.93 -40.82 5.31
CA SER A 202 0.43 -41.38 5.32
C SER A 202 0.73 -42.15 4.03
N SER A 203 -0.23 -42.93 3.54
CA SER A 203 -0.15 -43.65 2.27
C SER A 203 -0.04 -42.71 1.06
N ALA A 204 -0.84 -41.63 1.00
CA ALA A 204 -0.78 -40.64 -0.08
C ALA A 204 0.55 -39.87 -0.06
N LYS A 205 1.06 -39.51 1.12
CA LYS A 205 2.37 -38.86 1.28
C LYS A 205 3.52 -39.79 0.87
N ALA A 206 3.47 -41.06 1.26
CA ALA A 206 4.47 -42.05 0.86
C ALA A 206 4.46 -42.29 -0.67
N ALA A 207 3.28 -42.39 -1.28
CA ALA A 207 3.13 -42.51 -2.73
C ALA A 207 3.69 -41.28 -3.46
N ARG A 208 3.39 -40.06 -2.99
CA ARG A 208 3.97 -38.82 -3.55
C ARG A 208 5.48 -38.76 -3.38
N LYS A 209 6.01 -39.13 -2.21
CA LYS A 209 7.46 -39.17 -1.96
C LYS A 209 8.16 -40.18 -2.89
N LYS A 210 7.56 -41.35 -3.11
CA LYS A 210 8.06 -42.35 -4.06
C LYS A 210 7.98 -41.84 -5.50
N ALA A 211 6.87 -41.22 -5.89
CA ALA A 211 6.67 -40.67 -7.22
C ALA A 211 7.69 -39.55 -7.53
N ASN A 212 7.86 -38.59 -6.61
CA ASN A 212 8.84 -37.51 -6.77
C ASN A 212 10.26 -38.06 -6.80
N ARG A 213 10.62 -39.02 -5.94
CA ARG A 213 11.93 -39.69 -6.02
C ARG A 213 12.18 -40.35 -7.38
N MET A 214 11.16 -40.98 -7.97
CA MET A 214 11.29 -41.59 -9.29
C MET A 214 11.36 -40.56 -10.43
N ARG A 215 10.72 -39.39 -10.28
CA ARG A 215 10.82 -38.29 -11.23
C ARG A 215 12.19 -37.65 -11.20
N ASP A 216 12.67 -37.34 -10.01
CA ASP A 216 14.02 -36.84 -9.75
C ASP A 216 15.10 -37.80 -10.28
N SER A 217 15.00 -39.10 -9.98
CA SER A 217 15.95 -40.10 -10.51
C SER A 217 15.93 -40.26 -12.04
N ARG A 218 14.84 -39.83 -12.68
CA ARG A 218 14.68 -39.87 -14.14
C ARG A 218 14.93 -38.50 -14.77
N GLY A 219 15.42 -37.52 -14.00
CA GLY A 219 15.72 -36.17 -14.47
C GLY A 219 14.50 -35.37 -14.91
N MET A 220 13.30 -35.74 -14.46
CA MET A 220 12.04 -35.09 -14.85
C MET A 220 11.66 -33.89 -13.96
N ASP A 221 12.40 -33.66 -12.87
CA ASP A 221 12.18 -32.56 -11.92
C ASP A 221 13.24 -31.44 -12.08
N LYS A 222 13.86 -31.32 -13.28
CA LYS A 222 14.71 -30.19 -13.68
C LYS A 222 13.95 -29.18 -14.53
#